data_AF-A0A915EH83-F1
#
_entry.id   AF-A0A915EH83-F1
#
_cell.length_a   1.000
_cell.length_b   1.000
_cell.length_c   1.000
_cell.angle_alpha   90.00
_cell.angle_beta   90.00
_cell.angle_gamma   90.00
#
_symmetry.space_group_name_H-M   'P 1'
#
loop_
_entity.id
_entity.type
_entity.pdbx_description
1 polymer ?
#
loop_
_entity_poly.entity_id
_entity_poly.type
_entity_poly.pdbx_seq_one_letter_code
_entity_poly.pdbx_strand_id
1 'polypeptide(L)'
;MGRGSPAEPSPFRWPPYSPDLTPCDFFLWGYLKSRIYRTQPADLNELRQRIVHEFENLPGDMVLRSIDSYGRRLERCLEVEGKSVEQSYGN
;
A
#
# COMPACT_ATOMS: atom_id res chain seq x y z
N MET A 1 -9.43 -3.25 6.52
CA MET A 1 -8.57 -4.42 6.82
C MET A 1 -7.86 -4.12 8.13
N GLY A 2 -8.40 -4.70 9.20
CA GLY A 2 -8.24 -4.19 10.56
C GLY A 2 -6.98 -4.69 11.23
N ARG A 3 -6.22 -3.76 11.81
CA ARG A 3 -5.41 -4.06 12.99
C ARG A 3 -6.40 -4.67 13.99
N GLY A 4 -6.25 -5.95 14.32
CA GLY A 4 -7.18 -6.63 15.22
C GLY A 4 -7.45 -5.77 16.44
N SER A 5 -8.72 -5.52 16.73
CA SER A 5 -9.09 -4.86 17.98
C SER A 5 -9.12 -5.92 19.09
N PRO A 6 -9.04 -5.53 20.37
CA PRO A 6 -9.16 -6.48 21.47
C PRO A 6 -10.42 -7.35 21.40
N ALA A 7 -11.48 -6.84 20.77
CA ALA A 7 -12.75 -7.52 20.56
C ALA A 7 -12.79 -8.44 19.32
N GLU A 8 -11.94 -8.21 18.31
CA GLU A 8 -11.87 -9.00 17.08
C GLU A 8 -10.41 -9.11 16.63
N PRO A 9 -9.67 -10.11 17.13
CA PRO A 9 -8.28 -10.32 16.75
C PRO A 9 -8.19 -10.71 15.27
N SER A 10 -7.32 -10.02 14.52
CA SER A 10 -7.06 -10.39 13.14
C SER A 10 -6.39 -11.77 13.09
N PRO A 11 -6.76 -12.66 12.15
CA PRO A 11 -6.16 -13.99 12.03
C PRO A 11 -4.66 -13.93 11.73
N PHE A 12 -4.16 -12.78 11.29
CA PHE A 12 -2.75 -12.49 11.07
C PHE A 12 -2.25 -11.49 12.10
N ARG A 13 -1.21 -11.85 12.84
CA ARG A 13 -0.50 -10.96 13.77
C ARG A 13 0.43 -10.06 12.97
N TRP A 14 -0.03 -8.85 12.65
CA TRP A 14 0.80 -7.85 11.98
C TRP A 14 1.81 -7.24 12.95
N PRO A 15 3.10 -7.14 12.57
CA PRO A 15 4.07 -6.43 13.39
C PRO A 15 3.70 -4.93 13.48
N PRO A 16 4.02 -4.26 14.59
CA PRO A 16 3.88 -2.80 14.68
C PRO A 16 4.78 -2.12 13.63
N TYR A 17 4.29 -1.08 12.97
CA TYR A 17 5.02 -0.27 11.98
C TYR A 17 5.49 -1.02 10.71
N SER A 18 4.65 -1.84 10.08
CA SER A 18 4.95 -2.49 8.79
C SER A 18 4.17 -1.91 7.58
N PRO A 19 4.31 -0.62 7.24
CA PRO A 19 3.75 -0.10 5.97
C PRO A 19 4.37 -0.80 4.76
N ASP A 20 5.54 -1.41 4.96
CA ASP A 20 6.23 -2.24 3.98
C ASP A 20 5.50 -3.53 3.61
N LEU A 21 4.55 -3.97 4.44
CA LEU A 21 3.85 -5.25 4.28
C LEU A 21 2.41 -5.07 3.82
N THR A 22 2.05 -3.88 3.36
CA THR A 22 0.70 -3.56 2.91
C THR A 22 0.77 -2.99 1.51
N PRO A 23 0.34 -3.73 0.46
CA PRO A 23 0.29 -3.25 -0.92
C PRO A 23 -0.42 -1.91 -1.08
N CYS A 24 -1.40 -1.64 -0.21
CA CYS A 24 -2.06 -0.35 -0.19
C CYS A 24 -1.11 0.80 0.19
N ASP A 25 -0.25 0.60 1.20
CA ASP A 25 0.60 1.65 1.76
C ASP A 25 1.88 1.87 0.94
N PHE A 26 2.58 0.81 0.52
CA PHE A 26 3.81 0.98 -0.27
C PHE A 26 3.55 1.31 -1.75
N PHE A 27 2.35 1.05 -2.26
CA PHE A 27 2.07 1.18 -3.69
C PHE A 27 0.80 1.95 -4.01
N LEU A 28 -0.38 1.44 -3.63
CA LEU A 28 -1.66 1.98 -4.10
C LEU A 28 -1.81 3.46 -3.75
N TRP A 29 -1.52 3.85 -2.51
CA TRP A 29 -1.63 5.24 -2.08
C TRP A 29 -0.62 6.16 -2.76
N GLY A 30 0.62 5.68 -3.00
CA GLY A 30 1.61 6.43 -3.76
C GLY A 30 1.16 6.68 -5.20
N TYR A 31 0.68 5.62 -5.86
CA TYR A 31 0.16 5.66 -7.22
C TYR A 31 -1.03 6.62 -7.35
N LEU A 32 -2.07 6.42 -6.53
CA LEU A 32 -3.29 7.23 -6.58
C LEU A 32 -2.99 8.70 -6.31
N LYS A 33 -2.17 9.01 -5.31
CA LYS A 33 -1.79 10.40 -5.01
C LYS A 33 -1.08 11.06 -6.18
N SER A 34 -0.16 10.37 -6.86
CA SER A 34 0.55 10.92 -8.02
C SER A 34 -0.37 11.29 -9.18
N ARG A 35 -1.53 10.62 -9.30
CA ARG A 35 -2.50 10.87 -10.36
C ARG A 35 -3.57 11.89 -9.97
N ILE A 36 -4.19 11.70 -8.81
CA ILE A 36 -5.24 12.57 -8.28
C ILE A 36 -4.74 14.01 -8.12
N TYR A 37 -3.50 14.16 -7.61
CA TYR A 37 -2.86 15.45 -7.36
C TYR A 37 -1.90 15.89 -8.47
N ARG A 38 -1.91 15.23 -9.64
CA ARG A 38 -1.13 15.69 -10.81
C ARG A 38 -1.47 17.14 -11.17
N THR A 39 -2.73 17.49 -11.01
CA THR A 39 -3.22 18.87 -10.98
C THR A 39 -3.93 19.10 -9.66
N GLN A 40 -3.87 20.32 -9.12
CA GLN A 40 -4.58 20.65 -7.90
C GLN A 40 -6.10 20.58 -8.16
N PRO A 41 -6.87 19.76 -7.40
CA PRO A 41 -8.33 19.79 -7.47
C PRO A 41 -8.87 21.14 -7.00
N ALA A 42 -9.88 21.66 -7.68
CA ALA A 42 -10.52 22.93 -7.38
C ALA A 42 -11.41 22.84 -6.12
N ASP A 43 -12.03 21.68 -5.88
CA ASP A 43 -12.90 21.45 -4.73
C ASP A 43 -12.96 19.97 -4.30
N LEU A 44 -13.70 19.71 -3.22
CA LEU A 44 -13.89 18.36 -2.66
C LEU A 44 -14.68 17.42 -3.57
N ASN A 45 -15.59 17.95 -4.40
CA ASN A 45 -16.39 17.15 -5.31
C ASN A 45 -15.53 16.64 -6.47
N GLU A 46 -14.70 17.52 -7.04
CA GLU A 46 -13.71 17.15 -8.05
C GLU A 46 -12.72 16.12 -7.49
N LEU A 47 -12.22 16.33 -6.26
CA LEU A 47 -11.35 15.36 -5.59
C LEU A 47 -12.02 13.98 -5.48
N ARG A 48 -13.29 13.92 -5.06
CA ARG A 48 -14.05 12.66 -4.97
C ARG A 48 -14.20 12.00 -6.34
N GLN A 49 -14.56 12.77 -7.37
CA GLN A 49 -14.70 12.24 -8.73
C GLN A 49 -13.38 11.67 -9.27
N ARG A 50 -12.27 12.37 -9.04
CA ARG A 50 -10.93 11.90 -9.43
C ARG A 50 -10.53 10.63 -8.70
N ILE A 51 -10.84 10.52 -7.41
CA ILE A 51 -10.60 9.27 -6.64
C ILE A 51 -11.36 8.12 -7.30
N VAL A 52 -12.67 8.26 -7.51
CA VAL A 52 -13.49 7.18 -8.11
C VAL A 52 -12.97 6.82 -9.50
N HIS A 53 -12.68 7.82 -10.34
CA HIS A 53 -12.17 7.62 -11.68
C HIS A 53 -10.84 6.86 -11.71
N GLU A 54 -9.88 7.21 -10.85
CA GLU A 54 -8.59 6.51 -10.80
C GLU A 54 -8.71 5.08 -10.26
N PHE A 55 -9.68 4.81 -9.37
CA PHE A 55 -9.97 3.45 -8.92
C PHE A 55 -10.63 2.60 -10.02
N GLU A 56 -11.56 3.16 -10.80
CA GLU A 56 -12.20 2.47 -11.93
C GLU A 56 -11.21 2.16 -13.06
N ASN A 57 -10.22 3.02 -13.27
CA ASN A 57 -9.20 2.85 -14.29
C ASN A 57 -7.94 2.15 -13.80
N LEU A 58 -7.93 1.66 -12.55
CA LEU A 58 -6.80 0.94 -11.98
C LEU A 58 -6.62 -0.40 -12.72
N PRO A 59 -5.50 -0.63 -13.42
CA PRO A 59 -5.31 -1.87 -14.16
C PRO A 59 -5.21 -3.07 -13.20
N GLY A 60 -5.98 -4.14 -13.45
CA GLY A 60 -5.99 -5.31 -12.57
C GLY A 60 -4.63 -6.01 -12.47
N ASP A 61 -3.84 -6.01 -13.56
CA ASP A 61 -2.48 -6.52 -13.59
C ASP A 61 -1.54 -5.74 -12.65
N MET A 62 -1.80 -4.45 -12.47
CA MET A 62 -1.07 -3.57 -11.57
C MET A 62 -1.32 -3.94 -10.10
N VAL A 63 -2.55 -4.32 -9.75
CA VAL A 63 -2.90 -4.86 -8.42
C VAL A 63 -2.24 -6.22 -8.20
N LEU A 64 -2.30 -7.13 -9.18
CA LEU A 64 -1.69 -8.45 -9.07
C LEU A 64 -0.17 -8.38 -8.88
N ARG A 65 0.52 -7.48 -9.60
CA ARG A 65 1.96 -7.23 -9.40
C ARG A 65 2.27 -6.70 -7.99
N SER A 66 1.40 -5.89 -7.40
CA SER A 66 1.59 -5.42 -6.02
C SER A 66 1.45 -6.55 -4.99
N ILE A 67 0.57 -7.54 -5.26
CA ILE A 67 0.41 -8.74 -4.43
C ILE A 67 1.62 -9.67 -4.57
N ASP A 68 2.17 -9.84 -5.78
CA ASP A 68 3.40 -10.61 -5.99
C ASP A 68 4.60 -9.96 -5.27
N SER A 69 4.73 -8.63 -5.39
CA SER A 69 5.74 -7.84 -4.67
C SER A 69 5.63 -7.98 -3.15
N TYR A 70 4.42 -8.19 -2.61
CA TYR A 70 4.24 -8.47 -1.19
C TYR A 70 4.92 -9.78 -0.75
N GLY A 71 4.84 -10.84 -1.57
CA GLY A 71 5.55 -12.10 -1.31
C GLY A 71 7.06 -11.88 -1.21
N ARG A 72 7.63 -11.16 -2.18
CA ARG A 72 9.06 -10.80 -2.18
C ARG A 72 9.46 -9.90 -1.00
N ARG A 73 8.58 -8.97 -0.61
CA ARG A 73 8.81 -8.08 0.54
C ARG A 73 8.78 -8.86 1.86
N LEU A 74 7.91 -9.88 1.99
CA LEU A 74 7.91 -10.79 3.14
C LEU A 74 9.21 -11.58 3.25
N GLU A 75 9.68 -12.16 2.15
CA GLU A 75 10.98 -12.86 2.10
C GLU A 75 12.10 -11.93 2.55
N ARG A 76 12.12 -10.70 2.01
CA ARG A 76 13.15 -9.72 2.38
C ARG A 76 13.05 -9.28 3.84
N CYS A 77 11.85 -9.10 4.38
CA CYS A 77 11.64 -8.83 5.82
C CYS A 77 12.22 -9.95 6.71
N LEU A 78 12.12 -11.21 6.28
CA LEU A 78 12.73 -12.34 6.99
C LEU A 78 14.26 -12.28 6.92
N GLU A 79 14.82 -11.97 5.76
CA GLU A 79 16.28 -11.83 5.57
C GLU A 79 16.89 -10.70 6.40
N VAL A 80 16.16 -9.61 6.62
CA VAL A 80 16.63 -8.46 7.42
C VAL A 80 16.19 -8.51 8.89
N GLU A 81 15.74 -9.68 9.38
CA GLU A 81 15.29 -9.91 10.76
C GLU A 81 14.21 -8.91 11.24
N GLY A 82 13.30 -8.51 10.35
CA GLY A 82 12.21 -7.59 10.67
C GLY A 82 12.56 -6.09 10.59
N LYS A 83 13.74 -5.73 10.08
CA LYS A 83 14.08 -4.33 9.73
C LYS A 83 13.34 -3.88 8.44
N SER A 84 13.32 -2.57 8.18
CA SER A 84 12.65 -2.03 6.99
C SER A 84 13.35 -2.48 5.70
N VAL A 85 12.55 -2.89 4.71
CA VAL A 85 13.02 -3.44 3.43
C VAL A 85 13.74 -2.38 2.58
N GLU A 86 13.39 -1.10 2.74
CA GLU A 86 13.96 0.01 1.97
C GLU A 86 15.43 0.31 2.31
N GLN A 87 15.89 0.01 3.53
CA GLN A 87 17.27 0.24 3.97
C GLN A 87 18.29 -0.74 3.33
N SER A 88 17.80 -1.74 2.60
CA SER A 88 18.65 -2.78 2.00
C SER A 88 19.10 -2.49 0.56
N TYR A 89 18.70 -1.35 -0.02
CA TYR A 89 19.15 -0.86 -1.33
C TYR A 89 20.40 0.05 -1.26
N GLY A 90 20.92 0.30 -0.06
CA GLY A 90 22.16 1.04 0.15
C GLY A 90 23.34 0.09 0.41
N ASN A 91 23.96 -0.41 -0.65
CA ASN A 91 25.37 -0.83 -0.67
C ASN A 91 25.94 -0.56 -2.06
#